data_AF-A0A139WSV8-F1
#
_entry.id   AF-A0A139WSV8-F1
#
_cell.length_a   1.000
_cell.length_b   1.000
_cell.length_c   1.000
_cell.angle_alpha   90.00
_cell.angle_beta   90.00
_cell.angle_gamma   90.00
#
_symmetry.space_group_name_H-M   'P 1'
#
loop_
_entity.id
_entity.type
_entity.pdbx_description
1 polymer ?
#
loop_
_entity_poly.entity_id
_entity_poly.type
_entity_poly.pdbx_seq_one_letter_code
_entity_poly.pdbx_strand_id
1 'polypeptide(L)'
;MSTTSFRLDDDLEKKLEVTADRLRRTKGWIINDALRQYIMREERRLRMLEETEDAVADIEARRVVSGEEVMEWLATWGTTGETKAPKI
;
A
#
# COMPACT_ATOMS: atom_id res chain seq x y z
N MET A 1 -6.12 -21.10 -16.97
CA MET A 1 -4.89 -20.73 -16.24
C MET A 1 -3.76 -20.70 -17.25
N SER A 2 -2.98 -19.61 -17.29
CA SER A 2 -1.78 -19.52 -18.15
C SER A 2 -0.57 -19.94 -17.33
N THR A 3 0.41 -20.57 -17.97
CA THR A 3 1.67 -20.98 -17.35
C THR A 3 2.78 -20.09 -17.86
N THR A 4 3.46 -19.39 -16.95
CA THR A 4 4.67 -18.62 -17.24
C THR A 4 5.88 -19.40 -16.74
N SER A 5 6.81 -19.73 -17.63
CA SER A 5 8.08 -20.36 -17.27
C SER A 5 9.15 -19.30 -17.06
N PHE A 6 9.91 -19.42 -15.98
CA PHE A 6 11.03 -18.54 -15.67
C PHE A 6 12.14 -19.35 -14.99
N ARG A 7 13.38 -18.88 -15.14
CA ARG A 7 14.54 -19.50 -14.51
C ARG A 7 14.70 -18.95 -13.09
N LEU A 8 14.80 -19.86 -12.12
CA LEU A 8 15.27 -19.55 -10.78
C LEU A 8 16.78 -19.73 -10.75
N ASP A 9 17.48 -18.86 -10.03
CA ASP A 9 18.86 -19.13 -9.63
C ASP A 9 18.89 -20.21 -8.53
N ASP A 10 19.99 -20.94 -8.45
CA ASP A 10 20.13 -22.13 -7.59
C ASP A 10 19.93 -21.81 -6.09
N ASP A 11 20.35 -20.62 -5.66
CA ASP A 11 20.18 -20.18 -4.26
C ASP A 11 18.70 -19.91 -3.94
N LEU A 12 18.00 -19.21 -4.83
CA LEU A 12 16.57 -18.93 -4.68
C LEU A 12 15.73 -20.21 -4.76
N GLU A 13 16.06 -21.14 -5.65
CA GLU A 13 15.38 -22.43 -5.72
C GLU A 13 15.50 -23.20 -4.40
N LYS A 14 16.71 -23.30 -3.84
CA LYS A 14 16.94 -23.95 -2.55
C LYS A 14 16.19 -23.29 -1.40
N LYS A 15 16.16 -21.95 -1.36
CA LYS A 15 15.38 -21.19 -0.36
C LYS A 15 13.88 -21.44 -0.51
N LEU A 16 13.39 -21.54 -1.75
CA LEU A 16 11.99 -21.81 -2.05
C LEU A 16 11.60 -23.23 -1.59
N GLU A 17 12.44 -24.23 -1.81
CA GLU A 17 12.26 -25.60 -1.31
C GLU A 17 12.10 -25.65 0.20
N VAL A 18 13.09 -25.12 0.93
CA VAL A 18 13.06 -25.09 2.40
C VAL A 18 11.82 -24.36 2.92
N THR A 19 11.41 -23.28 2.24
CA THR A 19 10.22 -22.51 2.62
C THR A 19 8.93 -23.28 2.33
N ALA A 20 8.85 -23.94 1.19
CA ALA A 20 7.73 -24.81 0.81
C ALA A 20 7.50 -25.91 1.84
N ASP A 21 8.57 -26.59 2.24
CA ASP A 21 8.53 -27.66 3.24
C ASP A 21 8.11 -27.13 4.61
N ARG A 22 8.73 -26.03 5.05
CA ARG A 22 8.42 -25.39 6.34
C ARG A 22 6.97 -24.91 6.44
N LEU A 23 6.44 -24.34 5.37
CA LEU A 23 5.07 -23.82 5.31
C LEU A 23 4.03 -24.89 4.93
N ARG A 24 4.47 -26.10 4.55
CA ARG A 24 3.63 -27.16 3.99
C ARG A 24 2.78 -26.67 2.81
N ARG A 25 3.41 -25.94 1.90
CA ARG A 25 2.79 -25.38 0.69
C ARG A 25 3.59 -25.76 -0.54
N THR A 26 2.94 -25.82 -1.69
CA THR A 26 3.64 -26.08 -2.95
C THR A 26 4.48 -24.87 -3.36
N LYS A 27 5.60 -25.10 -4.05
CA LYS A 27 6.43 -24.02 -4.65
C LYS A 27 5.57 -23.05 -5.46
N GLY A 28 4.67 -23.58 -6.29
CA GLY A 28 3.76 -22.79 -7.12
C GLY A 28 2.78 -21.92 -6.33
N TRP A 29 2.31 -22.38 -5.16
CA TRP A 29 1.48 -21.55 -4.29
C TRP A 29 2.27 -20.36 -3.75
N ILE A 30 3.50 -20.60 -3.27
CA ILE A 30 4.38 -19.56 -2.74
C ILE A 30 4.75 -18.54 -3.82
N ILE A 31 5.10 -19.01 -5.03
CA ILE A 31 5.43 -18.12 -6.16
C ILE A 31 4.23 -17.21 -6.50
N ASN A 32 3.02 -17.77 -6.59
CA ASN A 32 1.83 -16.98 -6.88
C ASN A 32 1.52 -15.98 -5.77
N ASP A 33 1.67 -16.38 -4.51
CA ASP A 33 1.46 -15.50 -3.37
C ASP A 33 2.46 -14.34 -3.35
N ALA A 34 3.75 -14.64 -3.52
CA ALA A 34 4.81 -13.64 -3.61
C ALA A 34 4.58 -12.66 -4.77
N LEU A 35 4.16 -13.17 -5.94
CA LEU A 35 3.85 -12.33 -7.10
C LEU A 35 2.66 -11.41 -6.84
N ARG A 36 1.58 -11.90 -6.23
CA ARG A 36 0.43 -11.05 -5.84
C ARG A 36 0.87 -9.95 -4.88
N GLN A 37 1.63 -10.31 -3.85
CA GLN A 37 2.12 -9.33 -2.88
C GLN A 37 3.03 -8.29 -3.54
N TYR A 38 3.87 -8.70 -4.49
CA TYR A 38 4.73 -7.77 -5.23
C TYR A 38 3.89 -6.79 -6.07
N ILE A 39 2.96 -7.29 -6.88
CA ILE A 39 2.09 -6.46 -7.72
C ILE A 39 1.29 -5.47 -6.84
N MET A 40 0.70 -5.93 -5.74
CA MET A 40 -0.03 -5.06 -4.81
C MET A 40 0.84 -3.93 -4.23
N ARG A 41 2.14 -4.18 -3.98
CA ARG A 41 3.07 -3.15 -3.52
C ARG A 41 3.38 -2.14 -4.62
N GLU A 42 3.62 -2.59 -5.85
CA GLU A 42 3.89 -1.70 -6.98
C GLU A 42 2.66 -0.83 -7.30
N GLU A 43 1.46 -1.42 -7.32
CA GLU A 43 0.22 -0.66 -7.51
C GLU A 43 0.00 0.36 -6.40
N ARG A 44 0.30 0.01 -5.14
CA ARG A 44 0.22 0.98 -4.02
C ARG A 44 1.22 2.11 -4.21
N ARG A 45 2.45 1.80 -4.62
CA ARG A 45 3.50 2.79 -4.83
C ARG A 45 3.11 3.79 -5.92
N LEU A 46 2.52 3.31 -7.02
CA LEU A 46 2.03 4.15 -8.10
C LEU A 46 0.90 5.07 -7.62
N ARG A 47 -0.10 4.54 -6.90
CA ARG A 47 -1.17 5.36 -6.32
C ARG A 47 -0.65 6.41 -5.36
N MET A 48 0.29 6.05 -4.48
CA MET A 48 0.89 7.02 -3.55
C MET A 48 1.65 8.13 -4.28
N LEU A 49 2.28 7.83 -5.41
CA LEU A 49 2.95 8.84 -6.22
C LEU A 49 1.94 9.81 -6.84
N GLU A 50 0.86 9.30 -7.43
CA GLU A 50 -0.24 10.10 -7.99
C GLU A 50 -0.89 10.98 -6.91
N GLU A 51 -1.24 10.40 -5.76
CA GLU A 51 -1.79 11.13 -4.60
C GLU A 51 -0.82 12.23 -4.09
N THR A 52 0.49 11.99 -4.17
CA THR A 52 1.50 12.99 -3.78
C THR A 52 1.55 14.14 -4.77
N GLU A 53 1.48 13.86 -6.08
CA GLU A 53 1.45 14.89 -7.12
C GLU A 53 0.21 15.77 -6.99
N ASP A 54 -0.96 15.16 -6.75
CA ASP A 54 -2.20 15.88 -6.49
C ASP A 54 -2.12 16.77 -5.23
N ALA A 55 -1.57 16.25 -4.13
CA ALA A 55 -1.38 17.01 -2.90
C ALA A 55 -0.42 18.21 -3.10
N VAL A 56 0.63 18.04 -3.90
CA VAL A 56 1.53 19.15 -4.26
C VAL A 56 0.80 20.20 -5.09
N ALA A 57 -0.01 19.79 -6.07
CA ALA A 57 -0.81 20.70 -6.88
C ALA A 57 -1.85 21.47 -6.05
N ASP A 58 -2.44 20.84 -5.03
CA ASP A 58 -3.34 21.50 -4.08
C ASP A 58 -2.61 22.57 -3.25
N ILE A 59 -1.40 22.28 -2.77
CA ILE A 59 -0.57 23.26 -2.05
C ILE A 59 -0.24 24.46 -2.94
N GLU A 60 0.19 24.23 -4.18
CA GLU A 60 0.52 25.29 -5.13
C GLU A 60 -0.70 26.16 -5.47
N ALA A 61 -1.88 25.55 -5.57
CA ALA A 61 -3.14 26.25 -5.81
C ALA A 61 -3.74 26.88 -4.54
N ARG A 62 -3.07 26.77 -3.38
CA ARG A 62 -3.58 27.19 -2.06
C ARG A 62 -4.92 26.54 -1.68
N ARG A 63 -5.18 25.35 -2.22
CA ARG A 63 -6.31 24.49 -1.87
C ARG A 63 -5.98 23.68 -0.60
N VAL A 64 -5.80 24.39 0.52
CA VAL A 64 -5.40 23.78 1.81
C VAL A 64 -6.20 24.38 2.96
N VAL A 65 -6.40 23.59 4.02
CA VAL A 65 -6.99 24.03 5.29
C VAL A 65 -5.90 24.23 6.34
N SER A 66 -6.17 25.09 7.34
CA SER A 66 -5.22 25.32 8.43
C SER A 66 -5.04 24.06 9.28
N GLY A 67 -3.80 23.76 9.65
CA GLY A 67 -3.50 22.68 10.59
C GLY A 67 -4.15 22.89 11.96
N GLU A 68 -4.29 24.14 12.41
CA GLU A 68 -4.96 24.47 13.67
C GLU A 68 -6.45 24.12 13.62
N GLU A 69 -7.15 24.51 12.56
CA GLU A 69 -8.57 24.18 12.35
C GLU A 69 -8.80 22.66 12.28
N VAL A 70 -7.89 21.92 11.65
CA VAL A 70 -7.93 20.45 11.61
C VAL A 70 -7.75 19.86 13.02
N MET A 71 -6.79 20.37 13.79
CA MET A 71 -6.54 19.87 15.15
C MET A 71 -7.69 20.17 16.12
N GLU A 72 -8.29 21.36 16.03
CA GLU A 72 -9.49 21.71 16.78
C GLU A 72 -10.66 20.79 16.43
N TRP A 73 -10.87 20.51 15.14
CA TRP A 73 -11.90 19.58 14.69
C TRP A 73 -11.65 18.15 15.23
N LEU A 74 -10.43 17.62 15.09
CA LEU A 74 -10.06 16.29 15.59
C LEU A 74 -10.24 16.18 17.11
N ALA A 75 -10.03 17.25 17.87
CA ALA A 75 -10.24 17.26 19.32
C ALA A 75 -11.71 17.07 19.72
N THR A 76 -12.66 17.33 18.83
CA THR A 76 -14.10 17.16 19.10
C THR A 76 -14.60 15.74 18.80
N TRP A 77 -13.82 14.90 18.13
CA TRP A 77 -14.23 13.56 17.73
C TRP A 77 -14.53 12.67 18.94
N GLY A 78 -15.65 11.93 18.87
CA GLY A 78 -16.08 11.04 19.95
C GLY A 78 -16.66 11.77 21.16
N THR A 79 -16.89 13.08 21.06
CA THR A 79 -17.62 13.88 22.05
C THR A 79 -19.03 14.19 21.56
N THR A 80 -19.90 14.67 22.45
CA THR A 80 -21.24 15.16 22.07
C THR A 80 -21.21 16.47 21.27
N GLY A 81 -20.04 17.11 21.18
CA GLY A 81 -19.82 18.39 20.48
C GLY A 81 -19.05 18.26 19.18
N GLU A 82 -19.06 17.09 18.53
CA GLU A 82 -18.34 16.86 17.27
C GLU A 82 -18.71 17.89 16.19
N THR A 83 -17.70 18.58 15.66
CA THR A 83 -17.86 19.62 14.64
C THR A 83 -17.70 19.08 13.22
N LYS A 84 -18.10 19.86 12.22
CA LYS A 84 -17.93 19.48 10.81
C LYS A 84 -16.46 19.66 10.40
N ALA A 85 -16.00 18.77 9.52
CA ALA A 85 -14.65 18.86 8.96
C ALA A 85 -14.39 20.23 8.32
N PRO A 86 -13.21 20.83 8.52
CA PRO A 86 -12.79 22.02 7.80
C PRO A 86 -12.71 21.71 6.30
N LYS A 87 -13.00 22.71 5.47
CA LYS A 87 -13.11 22.54 4.02
C LYS A 87 -12.13 23.45 3.30
N ILE A 88 -11.53 22.90 2.24
CA ILE A 88 -10.80 23.62 1.20
C ILE A 88 -11.77 24.46 0.38
#